data_AF-A0A0L0N9H2-F1
#
_entry.id   AF-A0A0L0N9H2-F1
#
_cell.length_a   1.000
_cell.length_b   1.000
_cell.length_c   1.000
_cell.angle_alpha   90.00
_cell.angle_beta   90.00
_cell.angle_gamma   90.00
#
_symmetry.space_group_name_H-M   'P 1'
#
loop_
_entity.id
_entity.type
_entity.pdbx_description
1 polymer ?
#
loop_
_entity_poly.entity_id
_entity_poly.type
_entity_poly.pdbx_seq_one_letter_code
_entity_poly.pdbx_strand_id
1 'polypeptide(L)'
;MAEALKRGPENTRRLLQQRMPPAQPYTFTHGDLNTRNVIVKDGKLMGIIDWEGSGFFPIWWEFVSTRIAQDEDDRAWKALLRKHMEEDYTKAQEFWLDYYALSRYPNLDSRGLALIQGSECGNV
;
A
#
# COMPACT_ATOMS: atom_id res chain seq x y z
N MET A 1 -0.08 13.38 -6.34
CA MET A 1 0.33 12.80 -5.03
C MET A 1 1.63 13.40 -4.48
N ALA A 2 2.67 13.61 -5.30
CA ALA A 2 3.94 14.22 -4.85
C ALA A 2 3.81 15.69 -4.38
N GLU A 3 2.83 16.45 -4.86
CA GLU A 3 2.75 17.90 -4.61
C GLU A 3 2.20 18.26 -3.22
N ALA A 4 1.25 17.49 -2.69
CA ALA A 4 0.69 17.70 -1.35
C ALA A 4 1.75 17.51 -0.26
N LEU A 5 2.58 16.46 -0.42
CA LEU A 5 3.67 16.17 0.49
C LEU A 5 4.74 17.27 0.49
N LYS A 6 5.06 17.88 -0.67
CA LYS A 6 6.02 19.01 -0.75
C LYS A 6 5.61 20.20 0.12
N ARG A 7 4.30 20.40 0.34
CA ARG A 7 3.74 21.48 1.15
C ARG A 7 3.63 21.11 2.64
N GLY A 8 3.81 19.85 2.99
CA GLY A 8 3.78 19.36 4.36
C GLY A 8 5.07 19.64 5.14
N PRO A 9 5.05 19.51 6.48
CA PRO A 9 6.20 19.77 7.33
C PRO A 9 7.44 18.95 6.93
N GLU A 10 8.62 19.58 6.99
CA GLU A 10 9.86 18.95 6.56
C GLU A 10 10.24 17.73 7.41
N ASN A 11 10.07 17.82 8.73
CA ASN A 11 10.37 16.71 9.63
C ASN A 11 9.51 15.47 9.31
N THR A 12 8.23 15.66 8.99
CA THR A 12 7.33 14.58 8.60
C THR A 12 7.74 13.95 7.26
N ARG A 13 8.19 14.75 6.28
CA ARG A 13 8.75 14.24 5.03
C ARG A 13 10.03 13.43 5.25
N ARG A 14 10.94 13.92 6.09
CA ARG A 14 12.18 13.21 6.44
C ARG A 14 11.90 11.89 7.15
N LEU A 15 10.93 11.87 8.07
CA LEU A 15 10.49 10.66 8.76
C LEU A 15 9.96 9.61 7.77
N LEU A 16 9.11 10.02 6.81
CA LEU A 16 8.64 9.12 5.75
C LEU A 16 9.81 8.55 4.93
N GLN A 17 10.75 9.39 4.52
CA GLN A 17 11.92 8.95 3.76
C GLN A 17 12.76 7.92 4.52
N GLN A 18 12.98 8.14 5.82
CA GLN A 18 13.74 7.22 6.68
C GLN A 18 13.03 5.88 6.90
N ARG A 19 11.69 5.88 6.91
CA ARG A 19 10.87 4.68 7.15
C ARG A 19 10.49 3.93 5.88
N MET A 20 10.90 4.42 4.71
CA MET A 20 10.64 3.75 3.43
C MET A 20 11.33 2.38 3.41
N PRO A 21 10.58 1.28 3.23
CA PRO A 21 11.17 -0.05 3.12
C PRO A 21 12.07 -0.17 1.87
N PRO A 22 13.03 -1.11 1.86
CA PRO A 22 13.78 -1.44 0.66
C PRO A 22 12.85 -1.71 -0.53
N ALA A 23 13.10 -1.04 -1.65
CA ALA A 23 12.24 -1.14 -2.83
C ALA A 23 12.57 -2.33 -3.73
N GLN A 24 13.77 -2.92 -3.60
CA GLN A 24 14.28 -3.95 -4.49
C GLN A 24 14.03 -5.37 -3.93
N PRO A 25 13.87 -6.38 -4.80
CA PRO A 25 13.77 -6.25 -6.26
C PRO A 25 12.45 -5.58 -6.69
N TYR A 26 12.43 -4.95 -7.86
CA TYR A 26 11.17 -4.59 -8.49
C TYR A 26 10.55 -5.83 -9.14
N THR A 27 9.31 -6.15 -8.80
CA THR A 27 8.55 -7.29 -9.35
C THR A 27 7.40 -6.78 -10.20
N PHE A 28 7.01 -7.56 -11.21
CA PHE A 28 5.81 -7.24 -11.99
C PHE A 28 4.58 -7.56 -11.14
N THR A 29 3.84 -6.53 -10.76
CA THR A 29 2.66 -6.61 -9.90
C THR A 29 1.42 -6.21 -10.67
N HIS A 30 0.27 -6.74 -10.27
CA HIS A 30 -1.01 -6.49 -10.91
C HIS A 30 -1.59 -5.13 -10.53
N GLY A 31 -1.46 -4.75 -9.25
CA GLY A 31 -1.95 -3.47 -8.72
C GLY A 31 -3.47 -3.39 -8.42
N ASP A 32 -4.23 -4.38 -8.87
CA ASP A 32 -5.66 -4.58 -8.53
C ASP A 32 -6.05 -6.06 -8.62
N LEU A 33 -5.24 -6.93 -8.01
CA LEU A 33 -5.59 -8.35 -7.94
C LEU A 33 -6.79 -8.50 -6.99
N ASN A 34 -7.92 -8.91 -7.54
CA ASN A 34 -9.16 -9.17 -6.80
C ASN A 34 -9.94 -10.33 -7.46
N THR A 35 -10.99 -10.83 -6.80
CA THR A 35 -11.75 -12.00 -7.28
C THR A 35 -12.40 -11.80 -8.65
N ARG A 36 -12.73 -10.56 -9.04
CA ARG A 36 -13.35 -10.25 -10.35
C ARG A 36 -12.34 -10.31 -11.49
N ASN A 37 -11.05 -10.16 -11.17
CA ASN A 37 -9.94 -10.17 -12.12
C ASN A 37 -9.29 -11.56 -12.24
N VAL A 38 -9.83 -12.59 -11.57
CA VAL A 38 -9.35 -13.97 -11.60
C VAL A 38 -10.43 -14.89 -12.21
N ILE A 39 -10.13 -15.50 -13.36
CA ILE A 39 -11.04 -16.40 -14.05
C ILE A 39 -10.71 -17.85 -13.66
N VAL A 40 -11.70 -18.58 -13.14
CA VAL A 40 -11.57 -19.99 -12.76
C VAL A 40 -12.61 -20.83 -13.50
N LYS A 41 -12.20 -21.99 -14.01
CA LYS A 41 -13.09 -22.99 -14.63
C LYS A 41 -12.72 -24.37 -14.12
N ASP A 42 -13.71 -25.14 -13.67
CA ASP A 42 -13.53 -26.50 -13.17
C ASP A 42 -12.42 -26.61 -12.09
N GLY A 43 -12.35 -25.62 -11.21
CA GLY A 43 -11.35 -25.55 -10.13
C GLY A 43 -9.93 -25.16 -10.58
N LYS A 44 -9.74 -24.81 -11.86
CA LYS A 44 -8.43 -24.41 -12.42
C LYS A 44 -8.42 -22.92 -12.76
N LEU A 45 -7.29 -22.26 -12.47
CA LEU A 45 -7.02 -20.91 -12.93
C LEU A 45 -6.95 -20.90 -14.46
N MET A 46 -7.80 -20.09 -15.09
CA MET A 46 -7.86 -19.93 -16.54
C MET A 46 -7.17 -18.66 -17.02
N GLY A 47 -7.13 -17.62 -16.17
CA GLY A 47 -6.49 -16.35 -16.51
C GLY A 47 -6.64 -15.31 -15.42
N ILE A 48 -5.78 -14.29 -15.53
CA ILE A 48 -5.84 -13.06 -14.76
C ILE A 48 -5.98 -11.92 -15.77
N ILE A 49 -6.95 -11.04 -15.55
CA ILE A 49 -7.31 -9.95 -16.46
C ILE A 49 -7.19 -8.58 -15.78
N ASP A 50 -7.40 -7.50 -16.52
CA ASP A 50 -7.44 -6.13 -15.98
C ASP A 50 -6.07 -5.62 -15.47
N TRP A 51 -5.06 -5.75 -16.33
CA TRP A 51 -3.68 -5.36 -16.06
C TRP A 51 -3.40 -3.85 -16.21
N GLU A 52 -4.42 -2.98 -16.29
CA GLU A 52 -4.21 -1.55 -16.54
C GLU A 52 -3.49 -0.81 -15.41
N GLY A 53 -3.59 -1.34 -14.19
CA GLY A 53 -2.86 -0.85 -13.01
C GLY A 53 -1.48 -1.51 -12.80
N SER A 54 -1.08 -2.42 -13.70
CA SER A 54 0.11 -3.25 -13.49
C SER A 54 1.42 -2.51 -13.77
N GLY A 55 2.51 -3.02 -13.20
CA GLY A 55 3.83 -2.48 -13.43
C GLY A 55 4.93 -3.13 -12.59
N PHE A 56 6.18 -2.73 -12.86
CA PHE A 56 7.32 -3.07 -12.03
C PHE A 56 7.34 -2.17 -10.80
N PHE A 57 6.89 -2.71 -9.68
CA PHE A 57 6.80 -2.02 -8.40
C PHE A 57 7.65 -2.73 -7.36
N PRO A 58 7.91 -2.11 -6.20
CA PRO A 58 8.67 -2.77 -5.14
C PRO A 58 8.11 -4.14 -4.80
N ILE A 59 8.98 -5.09 -4.41
CA ILE A 59 8.59 -6.48 -4.10
C ILE A 59 7.38 -6.60 -3.16
N TRP A 60 7.21 -5.63 -2.26
CA TRP A 60 6.12 -5.57 -1.29
C TRP A 60 4.81 -4.95 -1.81
N TRP A 61 4.77 -4.42 -3.02
CA TRP A 61 3.64 -3.61 -3.51
C TRP A 61 2.34 -4.40 -3.66
N GLU A 62 2.39 -5.63 -4.16
CA GLU A 62 1.20 -6.49 -4.26
C GLU A 62 0.61 -6.77 -2.87
N PHE A 63 1.49 -7.03 -1.88
CA PHE A 63 1.07 -7.25 -0.49
C PHE A 63 0.40 -5.99 0.09
N VAL A 64 0.96 -4.80 -0.15
CA VAL A 64 0.37 -3.53 0.30
C VAL A 64 -0.98 -3.28 -0.36
N SER A 65 -1.11 -3.57 -1.65
CA SER A 65 -2.34 -3.37 -2.44
C SER A 65 -3.52 -4.17 -1.89
N THR A 66 -3.28 -5.29 -1.20
CA THR A 66 -4.33 -6.05 -0.49
C THR A 66 -5.07 -5.25 0.59
N ARG A 67 -4.56 -4.07 1.00
CA ARG A 67 -5.27 -3.19 1.95
C ARG A 67 -6.39 -2.38 1.31
N ILE A 68 -6.35 -2.22 -0.01
CA ILE A 68 -7.31 -1.46 -0.79
C ILE A 68 -8.37 -2.46 -1.24
N ALA A 69 -9.55 -2.44 -0.62
CA ALA A 69 -10.65 -3.34 -0.97
C ALA A 69 -11.85 -2.55 -1.48
N GLN A 70 -12.50 -3.05 -2.53
CA GLN A 70 -13.67 -2.40 -3.13
C GLN A 70 -14.96 -2.68 -2.34
N ASP A 71 -15.07 -3.87 -1.76
CA ASP A 71 -16.21 -4.32 -0.95
C ASP A 71 -15.76 -5.33 0.14
N GLU A 72 -16.72 -5.91 0.86
CA GLU A 72 -16.47 -6.88 1.93
C GLU A 72 -15.94 -8.22 1.42
N ASP A 73 -16.40 -8.66 0.25
CA ASP A 73 -15.96 -9.92 -0.35
C ASP A 73 -14.51 -9.81 -0.82
N ASP A 74 -14.16 -8.70 -1.49
CA ASP A 74 -12.79 -8.39 -1.88
C ASP A 74 -11.88 -8.27 -0.64
N ARG A 75 -12.37 -7.65 0.44
CA ARG A 75 -11.62 -7.57 1.71
C ARG A 75 -11.36 -8.95 2.31
N ALA A 76 -12.35 -9.83 2.34
CA ALA A 76 -12.22 -11.19 2.85
C ALA A 76 -11.24 -12.00 2.00
N TRP A 77 -11.35 -11.91 0.68
CA TRP A 77 -10.44 -12.58 -0.24
C TRP A 77 -9.01 -12.04 -0.13
N LYS A 78 -8.79 -10.73 -0.06
CA LYS A 78 -7.46 -10.11 0.17
C LYS A 78 -6.85 -10.52 1.52
N ALA A 79 -7.68 -10.76 2.55
CA ALA A 79 -7.21 -11.31 3.81
C ALA A 79 -6.77 -12.78 3.69
N LEU A 80 -7.42 -13.58 2.83
CA LEU A 80 -6.97 -14.93 2.51
C LEU A 80 -5.72 -14.94 1.64
N LEU A 81 -5.64 -14.07 0.62
CA LEU A 81 -4.47 -13.93 -0.25
C LEU A 81 -3.21 -13.67 0.58
N ARG A 82 -3.25 -12.71 1.51
CA ARG A 82 -2.13 -12.40 2.40
C ARG A 82 -1.60 -13.58 3.19
N LYS A 83 -2.46 -14.53 3.60
CA LYS A 83 -2.03 -15.73 4.34
C LYS A 83 -1.22 -16.71 3.47
N HIS A 84 -1.29 -16.56 2.15
CA HIS A 84 -0.62 -17.41 1.18
C HIS A 84 0.53 -16.69 0.46
N MET A 85 0.81 -15.43 0.79
CA MET A 85 2.00 -14.72 0.31
C MET A 85 3.20 -15.18 1.14
N GLU A 86 4.35 -15.39 0.47
CA GLU A 86 5.53 -15.99 1.08
C GLU A 86 6.17 -15.13 2.17
N GLU A 87 6.15 -13.80 2.00
CA GLU A 87 6.79 -12.84 2.90
C GLU A 87 5.79 -11.89 3.55
N ASP A 88 6.05 -11.56 4.82
CA ASP A 88 5.29 -10.56 5.57
C ASP A 88 5.86 -9.16 5.33
N TYR A 89 5.10 -8.36 4.59
CA TYR A 89 5.43 -6.96 4.33
C TYR A 89 4.58 -5.97 5.15
N THR A 90 4.15 -6.35 6.35
CA THR A 90 3.37 -5.48 7.26
C THR A 90 4.06 -4.13 7.50
N LYS A 91 5.39 -4.08 7.61
CA LYS A 91 6.12 -2.80 7.74
C LYS A 91 5.94 -1.89 6.51
N ALA A 92 5.93 -2.46 5.31
CA ALA A 92 5.68 -1.71 4.08
C ALA A 92 4.22 -1.26 3.98
N GLN A 93 3.29 -2.07 4.49
CA GLN A 93 1.89 -1.69 4.61
C GLN A 93 1.70 -0.50 5.56
N GLU A 94 2.33 -0.51 6.74
CA GLU A 94 2.28 0.63 7.67
C GLU A 94 2.92 1.88 7.07
N PHE A 95 4.06 1.75 6.38
CA PHE A 95 4.67 2.85 5.63
C PHE A 95 3.71 3.43 4.58
N TRP A 96 3.04 2.59 3.80
CA TRP A 96 2.08 3.05 2.80
C TRP A 96 0.87 3.75 3.43
N LEU A 97 0.37 3.26 4.56
CA LEU A 97 -0.71 3.91 5.30
C LEU A 97 -0.30 5.29 5.81
N ASP A 98 0.93 5.44 6.31
CA ASP A 98 1.49 6.74 6.71
C ASP A 98 1.60 7.69 5.52
N TYR A 99 2.17 7.20 4.42
CA TYR A 99 2.28 7.96 3.18
C TYR A 99 0.90 8.39 2.66
N TYR A 100 -0.08 7.49 2.66
CA TYR A 100 -1.43 7.74 2.19
C TYR A 100 -2.14 8.79 3.03
N ALA A 101 -2.06 8.69 4.36
CA ALA A 101 -2.61 9.68 5.29
C ALA A 101 -2.02 11.07 5.05
N LEU A 102 -0.69 11.15 4.89
CA LEU A 102 0.02 12.41 4.66
C LEU A 102 -0.18 12.98 3.25
N SER A 103 -0.47 12.14 2.26
CA SER A 103 -0.75 12.58 0.88
C SER A 103 -1.99 13.46 0.76
N ARG A 104 -2.83 13.51 1.81
CA ARG A 104 -4.05 14.32 1.89
C ARG A 104 -3.83 15.72 2.48
N TYR A 105 -2.59 16.07 2.83
CA TYR A 105 -2.26 17.38 3.40
C TYR A 105 -2.83 18.54 2.55
N PRO A 106 -3.46 19.56 3.18
CA PRO A 106 -3.58 19.79 4.62
C PRO A 106 -4.77 19.08 5.29
N ASN A 107 -5.62 18.38 4.52
CA ASN A 107 -6.83 17.73 5.01
C ASN A 107 -6.53 16.32 5.53
N LEU A 108 -5.87 16.25 6.68
CA LEU A 108 -5.39 15.01 7.27
C LEU A 108 -6.45 14.29 8.11
N ASP A 109 -6.37 12.97 8.15
CA ASP A 109 -7.08 12.16 9.14
C ASP A 109 -6.30 12.11 10.47
N SER A 110 -6.82 11.37 11.44
CA SER A 110 -6.18 11.21 12.76
C SER A 110 -4.77 10.62 12.67
N ARG A 111 -4.51 9.74 11.70
CA ARG A 111 -3.18 9.14 11.49
C ARG A 111 -2.20 10.19 10.95
N GLY A 112 -2.61 10.96 9.95
CA GLY A 112 -1.80 12.05 9.39
C GLY A 112 -1.47 13.12 10.43
N LEU A 113 -2.44 13.52 11.26
CA LEU A 113 -2.25 14.50 12.34
C LEU A 113 -1.25 13.99 13.39
N ALA A 114 -1.37 12.73 13.81
CA ALA A 114 -0.47 12.13 14.79
C ALA A 114 0.99 12.07 14.27
N LEU A 115 1.18 11.77 12.97
CA LEU A 115 2.51 11.75 12.34
C LEU A 115 3.18 13.13 12.34
N ILE A 116 2.42 14.20 12.08
CA ILE A 116 2.95 15.57 12.15
C ILE A 116 3.37 15.89 13.58
N GLN A 117 2.48 15.72 14.56
CA GLN A 117 2.74 16.03 15.97
C GLN A 117 3.94 15.24 16.51
N GLY A 118 4.04 13.94 16.21
CA GLY A 118 5.15 13.10 16.64
C GLY A 118 6.49 13.54 16.05
N SER A 119 6.49 13.97 14.78
CA SER A 119 7.70 14.44 14.09
C SER A 119 8.20 15.80 14.58
N GLU A 120 7.34 16.61 15.19
CA GLU A 120 7.70 17.91 15.78
C GLU A 120 8.23 17.76 17.21
N CYS A 121 7.71 16.79 17.98
CA CYS A 121 8.15 16.51 19.35
C CYS A 121 9.41 15.62 19.45
N GLY A 122 9.93 15.09 18.33
CA GLY A 122 11.11 14.19 18.33
C GLY A 122 10.86 12.81 18.96
N ASN A 123 9.59 12.38 19.06
CA ASN A 123 9.17 11.18 19.80
C ASN A 123 8.67 10.05 18.89
N VAL A 124 9.38 9.74 17.79
CA VAL A 124 9.08 8.59 16.92
C VAL A 124 10.35 7.82 16.59
#